data_AF-A0A198YR86-F1
#
_entry.id   AF-A0A198YR86-F1
#
_cell.length_a   1.000
_cell.length_b   1.000
_cell.length_c   1.000
_cell.angle_alpha   90.00
_cell.angle_beta   90.00
_cell.angle_gamma   90.00
#
_symmetry.space_group_name_H-M   'P 1'
#
loop_
_entity.id
_entity.type
_entity.pdbx_description
1 polymer ?
#
loop_
_entity_poly.entity_id
_entity_poly.type
_entity_poly.pdbx_seq_one_letter_code
_entity_poly.pdbx_strand_id
1 'polypeptide(L)'
;MNFPRIKTVTVDSHDETIPAVRFRLVEIGGMNYHLARDIGHHLGLKADEDGDYRSALTEARIPYNDLAIFDRDQPLGSHALLTEAAFNQARLVKRG
;
A
#
# COMPACT_ATOMS: atom_id res chain seq x y z
N MET A 1 -17.77 16.88 -0.35
CA MET A 1 -17.19 15.60 0.14
C MET A 1 -15.79 15.50 -0.43
N ASN A 2 -14.76 15.25 0.39
CA ASN A 2 -13.39 15.06 -0.09
C ASN A 2 -13.19 13.56 -0.30
N PHE A 3 -13.25 13.10 -1.54
CA PHE A 3 -12.98 11.71 -1.88
C PHE A 3 -11.50 11.38 -1.61
N PRO A 4 -11.17 10.18 -1.11
CA PRO A 4 -9.79 9.73 -0.99
C PRO A 4 -9.05 9.92 -2.31
N ARG A 5 -7.96 10.69 -2.32
CA ARG A 5 -7.18 10.94 -3.55
C ARG A 5 -5.99 9.99 -3.60
N ILE A 6 -5.87 9.28 -4.71
CA ILE A 6 -4.68 8.47 -5.02
C ILE A 6 -3.57 9.42 -5.48
N LYS A 7 -2.43 9.34 -4.82
CA LYS A 7 -1.17 9.99 -5.20
C LYS A 7 -0.21 8.91 -5.65
N THR A 8 0.21 8.96 -6.91
CA THR A 8 1.24 8.06 -7.42
C THR A 8 2.60 8.69 -7.20
N VAL A 9 3.52 7.94 -6.59
CA VAL A 9 4.92 8.29 -6.47
C VAL A 9 5.71 7.40 -7.44
N THR A 10 6.51 8.04 -8.28
CA THR A 10 7.43 7.37 -9.20
C THR A 10 8.85 7.78 -8.80
N VAL A 11 9.70 6.80 -8.51
CA VAL A 11 11.12 6.99 -8.30
C VAL A 11 11.82 6.47 -9.55
N ASP A 12 12.46 7.38 -10.28
CA ASP A 12 13.17 7.08 -11.51
C ASP A 12 14.67 7.27 -11.30
N SER A 13 15.47 6.32 -11.77
CA SER A 13 16.93 6.37 -11.66
C SER A 13 17.49 7.05 -12.90
N HIS A 14 18.57 7.83 -12.74
CA HIS A 14 19.34 8.31 -13.90
C HIS A 14 20.14 7.19 -14.57
N ASP A 15 20.29 6.04 -13.92
CA ASP A 15 20.78 4.81 -14.53
C ASP A 15 19.59 4.07 -15.17
N GLU A 16 19.55 4.07 -16.51
CA GLU A 16 18.49 3.46 -17.31
C GLU A 16 18.39 1.93 -17.15
N THR A 17 19.38 1.29 -16.52
CA THR A 17 19.35 -0.15 -16.22
C THR A 17 18.54 -0.47 -14.97
N ILE A 18 18.22 0.53 -14.14
CA ILE A 18 17.43 0.36 -12.91
C ILE A 18 15.96 0.66 -13.22
N PRO A 19 15.05 -0.31 -13.08
CA PRO A 19 13.63 -0.09 -13.32
C PRO A 19 13.03 0.98 -12.39
N ALA A 20 12.18 1.85 -12.92
CA ALA A 20 11.44 2.81 -12.12
C ALA A 20 10.54 2.12 -11.09
N VAL A 21 10.57 2.60 -9.86
CA VAL A 21 9.71 2.11 -8.77
C VAL A 21 8.47 2.98 -8.71
N ARG A 22 7.29 2.35 -8.78
CA ARG A 22 5.99 3.04 -8.71
C ARG A 22 5.18 2.49 -7.55
N PHE A 23 4.69 3.37 -6.70
CA PHE A 23 3.75 3.01 -5.64
C PHE A 23 2.70 4.10 -5.46
N ARG A 24 1.50 3.69 -5.04
CA ARG A 24 0.40 4.61 -4.76
C ARG A 24 0.28 4.85 -3.25
N LEU A 25 -0.10 6.07 -2.91
CA LEU A 25 -0.56 6.47 -1.60
C LEU A 25 -1.99 6.96 -1.71
N VAL A 26 -2.81 6.73 -0.68
CA VAL A 26 -4.15 7.33 -0.59
C VAL A 26 -4.15 8.36 0.53
N GLU A 27 -4.54 9.59 0.23
CA GLU A 27 -4.76 10.60 1.27
C GLU A 27 -6.21 10.56 1.76
N ILE A 28 -6.39 10.39 3.07
CA ILE A 28 -7.69 10.41 3.75
C ILE A 28 -7.57 11.32 4.97
N GLY A 29 -8.37 12.39 5.01
CA GLY A 29 -8.37 13.32 6.15
C GLY A 29 -7.01 13.97 6.44
N GLY A 30 -6.18 14.19 5.41
CA GLY A 30 -4.83 14.75 5.55
C GLY A 30 -3.74 13.75 5.96
N MET A 31 -4.08 12.47 6.14
CA MET A 31 -3.12 11.39 6.41
C MET A 31 -2.90 10.55 5.16
N ASN A 32 -1.64 10.21 4.86
CA ASN A 32 -1.29 9.31 3.77
C ASN A 32 -1.30 7.86 4.24
N TYR A 33 -1.84 6.99 3.40
CA TYR A 33 -1.84 5.55 3.60
C TYR A 33 -1.17 4.84 2.43
N HIS A 34 -0.42 3.78 2.71
CA HIS A 34 0.15 2.89 1.70
C HIS A 34 -0.85 1.79 1.34
N LEU A 35 -1.01 1.52 0.03
CA LEU A 35 -1.83 0.38 -0.41
C LEU A 35 -1.05 -0.91 -0.19
N ALA A 36 -1.60 -1.84 0.60
CA ALA A 36 -0.99 -3.14 0.86
C ALA A 36 -0.62 -3.88 -0.44
N ARG A 37 -1.45 -3.76 -1.48
CA ARG A 37 -1.23 -4.39 -2.79
C ARG A 37 0.04 -3.91 -3.51
N ASP A 38 0.42 -2.66 -3.32
CA ASP A 38 1.60 -2.07 -3.98
C ASP A 38 2.89 -2.38 -3.21
N ILE A 39 2.80 -2.50 -1.88
CA ILE A 39 3.99 -2.63 -1.02
C ILE A 39 4.17 -4.02 -0.40
N GLY A 40 3.15 -4.88 -0.40
CA GLY A 40 3.16 -6.18 0.28
C GLY A 40 4.28 -7.10 -0.19
N HIS A 41 4.51 -7.16 -1.50
CA HIS A 41 5.64 -7.89 -2.08
C HIS A 41 7.00 -7.36 -1.58
N HIS A 42 7.17 -6.03 -1.53
CA HIS A 42 8.40 -5.41 -1.02
C HIS A 42 8.63 -5.67 0.48
N LEU A 43 7.53 -5.86 1.23
CA LEU A 43 7.55 -6.25 2.63
C LEU A 43 7.82 -7.75 2.85
N GLY A 44 7.92 -8.55 1.79
CA GLY A 44 8.11 -10.00 1.90
C GLY A 44 6.85 -10.74 2.37
N LEU A 45 5.69 -10.08 2.36
CA LEU A 45 4.41 -10.71 2.66
C LEU A 45 3.96 -11.56 1.47
N LYS A 46 3.25 -12.65 1.76
CA LYS A 46 2.67 -13.51 0.74
C LYS A 46 1.25 -13.03 0.42
N ALA A 47 0.98 -12.78 -0.85
CA ALA A 47 -0.38 -12.49 -1.30
C ALA A 47 -1.23 -13.77 -1.31
N ASP A 48 -2.55 -13.62 -1.18
CA ASP A 48 -3.51 -14.69 -1.46
C ASP A 48 -3.74 -14.87 -2.98
N GLU A 49 -4.70 -15.73 -3.33
CA GLU A 49 -5.02 -16.08 -4.72
C GLU A 49 -5.49 -14.88 -5.55
N ASP A 50 -6.06 -13.85 -4.92
CA ASP A 50 -6.54 -12.63 -5.57
C ASP A 50 -5.46 -11.53 -5.64
N GLY A 51 -4.26 -11.83 -5.13
CA GLY A 51 -3.16 -10.87 -5.03
C GLY A 51 -3.36 -9.85 -3.90
N ASP A 52 -4.16 -10.19 -2.90
CA ASP A 52 -4.41 -9.38 -1.71
C ASP A 52 -3.50 -9.79 -0.55
N TYR A 53 -3.22 -8.85 0.35
CA TYR A 53 -2.28 -9.05 1.46
C TYR A 53 -2.97 -8.96 2.83
N ARG A 54 -4.30 -8.79 2.90
CA ARG A 54 -5.07 -8.75 4.17
C ARG A 54 -4.78 -9.95 5.07
N SER A 55 -4.76 -11.14 4.48
CA SER A 55 -4.51 -12.40 5.20
C SER A 55 -3.12 -12.39 5.84
N ALA A 56 -2.08 -12.03 5.07
CA ALA A 56 -0.71 -11.96 5.58
C ALA A 56 -0.51 -10.83 6.61
N LEU A 57 -1.15 -9.67 6.42
CA LEU A 57 -1.12 -8.57 7.40
C LEU A 57 -1.77 -8.98 8.73
N THR A 58 -2.90 -9.69 8.64
CA THR A 58 -3.61 -10.21 9.82
C THR A 58 -2.76 -11.23 10.57
N GLU A 59 -2.15 -12.18 9.86
CA GLU A 59 -1.25 -13.18 10.44
C GLU A 59 -0.04 -12.54 11.13
N ALA A 60 0.57 -11.54 10.48
CA ALA A 60 1.70 -10.77 11.01
C ALA A 60 1.31 -9.74 12.09
N ARG A 61 0.03 -9.64 12.45
CA ARG A 61 -0.52 -8.65 13.40
C ARG A 61 -0.13 -7.20 13.05
N ILE A 62 -0.10 -6.89 11.75
CA ILE A 62 0.14 -5.54 11.25
C ILE A 62 -1.22 -4.86 11.07
N PRO A 63 -1.48 -3.73 11.77
CA PRO A 63 -2.76 -3.05 11.65
C PRO A 63 -2.93 -2.43 10.25
N TYR A 64 -4.12 -2.57 9.69
CA TYR A 64 -4.51 -1.94 8.42
C TYR A 64 -5.97 -1.45 8.50
N ASN A 65 -6.30 -0.46 7.70
CA ASN A 65 -7.66 0.00 7.50
C ASN A 65 -8.20 -0.59 6.20
N ASP A 66 -9.41 -1.16 6.23
CA ASP A 66 -10.08 -1.61 5.03
C ASP A 66 -11.06 -0.52 4.56
N LEU A 67 -10.68 0.19 3.51
CA LEU A 67 -11.44 1.34 3.01
C LEU A 67 -11.62 1.25 1.51
N ALA A 68 -12.80 1.65 1.06
CA ALA A 68 -13.07 1.84 -0.36
C ALA A 68 -12.28 3.04 -0.89
N ILE A 69 -11.46 2.80 -1.90
CA ILE A 69 -10.73 3.86 -2.59
C ILE A 69 -11.36 4.15 -3.94
N PHE A 70 -11.29 5.42 -4.34
CA PHE A 70 -11.83 5.90 -5.61
C PHE A 70 -10.68 6.40 -6.45
N ASP A 71 -10.70 6.09 -7.74
CA ASP A 71 -9.89 6.80 -8.72
C ASP A 71 -10.80 7.79 -9.44
N ARG A 72 -10.60 9.08 -9.15
CA ARG A 72 -11.50 10.17 -9.54
C ARG A 72 -12.91 9.90 -9.03
N ASP A 73 -13.78 9.37 -9.89
CA ASP A 73 -15.18 9.05 -9.60
C ASP A 73 -15.50 7.55 -9.74
N GLN A 74 -14.51 6.72 -10.07
CA GLN A 74 -14.68 5.28 -10.22
C GLN A 74 -14.28 4.56 -8.93
N PRO A 75 -15.18 3.78 -8.30
CA PRO A 75 -14.79 2.95 -7.17
C PRO A 75 -13.82 1.86 -7.63
N LEU A 76 -12.66 1.78 -6.99
CA LEU A 76 -11.69 0.69 -7.20
C LEU A 76 -11.92 -0.49 -6.24
N GLY A 77 -12.98 -0.41 -5.41
CA GLY A 77 -13.27 -1.39 -4.37
C GLY A 77 -12.56 -1.11 -3.05
N SER A 78 -12.66 -2.06 -2.12
CA SER A 78 -12.03 -1.97 -0.80
C SER A 78 -10.58 -2.44 -0.87
N HIS A 79 -9.68 -1.68 -0.27
CA HIS A 79 -8.24 -2.01 -0.22
C HIS A 79 -7.74 -1.94 1.22
N ALA A 80 -6.80 -2.81 1.56
CA ALA A 80 -6.06 -2.71 2.81
C ALA A 80 -5.05 -1.55 2.74
N LEU A 81 -5.19 -0.60 3.66
CA LEU A 81 -4.44 0.63 3.75
C LEU A 81 -3.61 0.66 5.03
N LEU A 82 -2.30 0.82 4.89
CA LEU A 82 -1.37 0.90 6.01
C LEU A 82 -1.04 2.36 6.32
N THR A 83 -1.06 2.73 7.59
CA THR A 83 -0.41 3.96 8.04
C THR A 83 1.10 3.86 7.87
N GLU A 84 1.81 4.98 7.91
CA GLU A 84 3.27 4.97 7.92
C GLU A 84 3.83 4.14 9.09
N ALA A 85 3.22 4.20 10.27
CA ALA A 85 3.63 3.41 11.43
C ALA A 85 3.48 1.90 11.16
N ALA A 86 2.34 1.47 10.60
CA ALA A 86 2.10 0.07 10.26
C ALA A 86 3.05 -0.41 9.14
N PHE A 87 3.31 0.43 8.14
CA PHE A 87 4.30 0.16 7.10
C PHE A 87 5.70 -0.06 7.70
N ASN A 88 6.12 0.82 8.61
CA ASN A 88 7.40 0.68 9.29
C ASN A 88 7.48 -0.59 10.16
N GLN A 89 6.40 -0.95 10.86
CA GLN A 89 6.32 -2.24 11.56
C GLN A 89 6.49 -3.41 10.60
N ALA A 90 5.79 -3.41 9.47
CA ALA A 90 5.88 -4.47 8.47
C ALA A 90 7.31 -4.64 7.91
N ARG A 91 8.03 -3.52 7.72
CA ARG A 91 9.43 -3.54 7.26
C ARG A 91 10.38 -4.20 8.26
N LEU A 92 10.08 -4.12 9.56
CA LEU A 92 10.89 -4.74 10.61
C LEU A 92 10.70 -6.25 10.66
N VAL A 93 9.49 -6.76 10.37
CA VAL A 93 9.22 -8.20 10.29
C VAL A 93 10.09 -8.89 9.25
N LYS A 94 10.35 -8.24 8.10
CA LYS A 94 11.23 -8.76 7.05
C LYS A 94 12.71 -8.90 7.47
N ARG A 95 13.14 -8.18 8.51
CA ARG A 95 14.55 -8.15 8.97
C ARG A 95 14.83 -9.15 10.10
N GLY A 96 13.80 -9.83 10.60
CA GLY A 96 13.91 -10.88 11.63
C GLY A 96 14.12 -12.27 11.05
#